data_AF-A0A7W9QI43-F1
#
_entry.id   AF-A0A7W9QI43-F1
#
_cell.length_a   1.000
_cell.length_b   1.000
_cell.length_c   1.000
_cell.angle_alpha   90.00
_cell.angle_beta   90.00
_cell.angle_gamma   90.00
#
_symmetry.space_group_name_H-M   'P 1'
#
loop_
_entity.id
_entity.type
_entity.pdbx_description
1 polymer ?
#
loop_
_entity_poly.entity_id
_entity_poly.type
_entity_poly.pdbx_seq_one_letter_code
_entity_poly.pdbx_strand_id
1 'polypeptide(L)'
;MRPEAVAALDATTLFLRMGKIYYGLMFRELSLLADRRDPQGGSIVSPEFLTTFRMHHLLLQAARGAVRWQTDQHPASVFVFQAQELTDPRHRFDYVDIINFPFFAIRVGVTAVVTVLQDWGALAQAVTVPAFEAARQLVLHPQQFREVAALAAYMTTLFNRVPKHLLYAGENHVDVMTLPLQGMSTKFVFDPFDVGDYAQVLSYVTGHPLEKLYDGRNIVTLLRDGDNQPWAVPWPADERQYPDIRFMQR
;
A
#
# COMPACT_ATOMS: atom_id res chain seq x y z
N MET A 1 13.31 12.72 -5.52
CA MET A 1 13.23 12.97 -4.06
C MET A 1 14.17 11.97 -3.40
N ARG A 2 14.97 12.35 -2.41
CA ARG A 2 15.90 11.41 -1.75
C ARG A 2 15.15 10.61 -0.68
N PRO A 3 15.36 9.29 -0.54
CA PRO A 3 14.56 8.46 0.37
C PRO A 3 14.72 8.87 1.83
N GLU A 4 15.93 9.30 2.22
CA GLU A 4 16.21 9.74 3.59
C GLU A 4 15.41 11.00 3.93
N ALA A 5 15.27 11.91 2.96
CA ALA A 5 14.48 13.12 3.14
C ALA A 5 12.98 12.83 3.26
N VAL A 6 12.48 11.76 2.63
CA VAL A 6 11.08 11.33 2.75
C VAL A 6 10.84 10.58 4.05
N ALA A 7 11.76 9.70 4.43
CA ALA A 7 11.71 8.96 5.68
C ALA A 7 11.87 9.88 6.91
N ALA A 8 12.57 11.02 6.76
CA ALA A 8 12.70 12.04 7.80
C ALA A 8 11.47 12.95 7.93
N LEU A 9 10.49 12.88 7.01
CA LEU A 9 9.24 13.61 7.19
C LEU A 9 8.48 12.99 8.36
N ASP A 10 7.76 13.84 9.09
CA ASP A 10 6.84 13.35 10.11
C ASP A 10 5.74 12.49 9.44
N ALA A 11 5.34 11.43 10.14
CA ALA A 11 4.37 10.46 9.62
C ALA A 11 3.03 11.14 9.24
N THR A 12 2.66 12.20 9.97
CA THR A 12 1.44 12.98 9.69
C THR A 12 1.54 13.72 8.35
N THR A 13 2.67 14.35 8.05
CA THR A 13 2.92 14.98 6.75
C THR A 13 2.87 13.96 5.62
N LEU A 14 3.46 12.77 5.81
CA LEU A 14 3.36 11.69 4.83
C LEU A 14 1.89 11.28 4.63
N PHE A 15 1.16 11.00 5.70
CA PHE A 15 -0.27 10.69 5.64
C PHE A 15 -1.07 11.76 4.90
N LEU A 16 -0.87 13.04 5.22
CA LEU A 16 -1.62 14.14 4.59
C LEU A 16 -1.30 14.29 3.11
N ARG A 17 -0.03 14.18 2.73
CA ARG A 17 0.38 14.25 1.32
C ARG A 17 -0.17 13.07 0.53
N MET A 18 0.00 11.86 1.07
CA MET A 18 -0.43 10.63 0.44
C MET A 18 -1.97 10.55 0.37
N GLY A 19 -2.64 10.86 1.47
CA GLY A 19 -4.10 10.92 1.56
C GLY A 19 -4.73 11.97 0.63
N LYS A 20 -4.08 13.11 0.41
CA LYS A 20 -4.54 14.10 -0.57
C LYS A 20 -4.45 13.58 -2.00
N ILE A 21 -3.36 12.89 -2.35
CA ILE A 21 -3.21 12.26 -3.68
C ILE A 21 -4.33 11.23 -3.88
N TYR A 22 -4.49 10.31 -2.92
CA TYR A 22 -5.54 9.29 -2.95
C TYR A 22 -6.94 9.89 -3.09
N TYR A 23 -7.28 10.90 -2.28
CA TYR A 23 -8.57 11.59 -2.38
C TYR A 23 -8.79 12.24 -3.75
N GLY A 24 -7.76 12.86 -4.33
CA GLY A 24 -7.82 13.45 -5.66
C GLY A 24 -8.02 12.41 -6.77
N LEU A 25 -7.39 11.23 -6.66
CA LEU A 25 -7.58 10.12 -7.59
C LEU A 25 -9.01 9.57 -7.52
N MET A 26 -9.50 9.30 -6.32
CA MET A 26 -10.87 8.80 -6.10
C MET A 26 -11.92 9.81 -6.58
N PHE A 27 -11.70 11.10 -6.33
CA PHE A 27 -12.58 12.15 -6.85
C PHE A 27 -12.61 12.16 -8.39
N ARG A 28 -11.48 11.92 -9.04
CA ARG A 28 -11.40 11.82 -10.50
C ARG A 28 -12.12 10.58 -11.02
N GLU A 29 -12.02 9.44 -10.33
CA GLU A 29 -12.70 8.20 -10.71
C GLU A 29 -14.23 8.30 -10.69
N LEU A 30 -14.81 9.12 -9.80
CA LEU A 30 -16.24 9.45 -9.82
C LEU A 30 -16.68 10.14 -11.12
N SER A 31 -15.77 10.85 -11.78
CA SER A 31 -16.06 11.57 -13.02
C SER A 31 -15.76 10.74 -14.27
N LEU A 32 -15.15 9.56 -14.12
CA LEU A 32 -14.80 8.67 -15.22
C LEU A 32 -15.86 7.60 -15.39
N LEU A 33 -16.31 7.39 -16.63
CA LEU A 33 -17.21 6.28 -16.96
C LEU A 33 -16.52 4.94 -16.72
N ALA A 34 -17.24 4.00 -16.13
CA ALA A 34 -16.79 2.63 -15.90
C ALA A 34 -16.47 1.91 -17.23
N ASP A 35 -17.36 2.06 -18.23
CA ASP A 35 -17.08 1.73 -19.63
C ASP A 35 -17.13 2.99 -20.49
N ARG A 36 -15.99 3.40 -21.06
CA ARG A 36 -15.92 4.58 -21.94
C ARG A 36 -16.69 4.40 -23.26
N ARG A 37 -17.01 3.16 -23.64
CA ARG A 37 -17.77 2.84 -24.86
C ARG A 37 -19.28 2.93 -24.62
N ASP A 38 -19.71 2.92 -23.36
CA ASP A 38 -21.10 3.11 -22.97
C ASP A 38 -21.26 4.41 -22.16
N PRO A 39 -21.67 5.52 -22.81
CA PRO A 39 -21.93 6.79 -22.13
C PRO A 39 -22.99 6.72 -21.02
N GLN A 40 -23.80 5.65 -20.97
CA GLN A 40 -24.81 5.41 -19.93
C GLN A 40 -24.33 4.41 -18.86
N GLY A 41 -23.12 3.85 -18.99
CA GLY A 41 -22.58 2.78 -18.14
C GLY A 41 -22.20 3.18 -16.71
N GLY A 42 -22.53 4.40 -16.28
CA GLY A 42 -22.21 4.93 -14.96
C GLY A 42 -20.72 5.20 -14.73
N SER A 43 -20.39 5.76 -13.57
CA SER A 43 -19.01 6.05 -13.14
C SER A 43 -18.31 4.81 -12.57
N ILE A 44 -16.96 4.82 -12.57
CA ILE A 44 -16.14 3.74 -11.96
C ILE A 44 -16.50 3.51 -10.49
N VAL A 45 -16.91 4.58 -9.80
CA VAL A 45 -17.22 4.61 -8.37
C VAL A 45 -18.61 5.22 -8.15
N SER A 46 -19.41 4.72 -7.21
CA SER A 46 -20.76 5.25 -6.95
C SER A 46 -20.75 6.48 -6.01
N PRO A 47 -21.77 7.36 -6.06
CA PRO A 47 -21.91 8.46 -5.10
C PRO A 47 -22.01 7.99 -3.64
N GLU A 48 -22.59 6.82 -3.36
CA GLU A 48 -22.68 6.24 -2.02
C GLU A 48 -21.29 5.88 -1.48
N PHE A 49 -20.36 5.51 -2.36
CA PHE A 49 -18.97 5.28 -2.00
C PHE A 49 -18.29 6.58 -1.50
N LEU A 50 -18.78 7.79 -1.85
CA LEU A 50 -18.30 9.03 -1.21
C LEU A 50 -18.53 9.07 0.31
N THR A 51 -19.53 8.36 0.80
CA THR A 51 -19.80 8.31 2.25
C THR A 51 -18.70 7.55 3.01
N THR A 52 -18.02 6.59 2.37
CA THR A 52 -16.86 5.90 2.95
C THR A 52 -15.66 6.84 3.10
N PHE A 53 -15.58 7.90 2.29
CA PHE A 53 -14.53 8.93 2.37
C PHE A 53 -14.79 10.03 3.42
N ARG A 54 -15.93 10.03 4.12
CA ARG A 54 -16.20 11.08 5.12
C ARG A 54 -15.11 11.14 6.19
N MET A 55 -14.68 9.97 6.69
CA MET A 55 -13.58 9.89 7.65
C MET A 55 -12.26 10.33 7.03
N HIS A 56 -11.96 9.90 5.80
CA HIS A 56 -10.77 10.36 5.07
C HIS A 56 -10.71 11.89 4.97
N HIS A 57 -11.81 12.49 4.52
CA HIS A 57 -11.93 13.93 4.34
C HIS A 57 -11.82 14.68 5.68
N LEU A 58 -12.38 14.13 6.77
CA LEU A 58 -12.20 14.67 8.12
C LEU A 58 -10.72 14.65 8.50
N LEU A 59 -10.04 13.52 8.37
CA LEU A 59 -8.62 13.37 8.72
C LEU A 59 -7.73 14.32 7.89
N LEU A 60 -8.05 14.57 6.62
CA LEU A 60 -7.33 15.55 5.80
C LEU A 60 -7.40 16.98 6.34
N GLN A 61 -8.39 17.31 7.19
CA GLN A 61 -8.45 18.63 7.84
C GLN A 61 -7.37 18.84 8.90
N ALA A 62 -6.61 17.80 9.27
CA ALA A 62 -5.42 17.97 10.09
C ALA A 62 -4.35 18.83 9.38
N ALA A 63 -4.33 18.89 8.05
CA ALA A 63 -3.44 19.78 7.30
C ALA A 63 -3.62 21.27 7.63
N ARG A 64 -4.79 21.66 8.12
CA ARG A 64 -5.10 23.03 8.58
C ARG A 64 -5.23 23.15 10.10
N GLY A 65 -4.80 22.12 10.84
CA GLY A 65 -4.88 22.07 12.30
C GLY A 65 -6.28 21.88 12.89
N ALA A 66 -7.30 21.63 12.07
CA ALA A 66 -8.69 21.50 12.50
C ALA A 66 -9.07 20.09 12.96
N VAL A 67 -8.19 19.11 12.72
CA VAL A 67 -8.35 17.73 13.20
C VAL A 67 -7.04 17.27 13.82
N ARG A 68 -7.14 16.52 14.91
CA ARG A 68 -6.02 15.90 15.62
C ARG A 68 -6.38 14.46 15.97
N TRP A 69 -5.37 13.64 16.23
CA TRP A 69 -5.53 12.28 16.72
C TRP A 69 -4.48 12.00 17.79
N GLN A 70 -4.70 10.95 18.58
CA GLN A 70 -3.75 10.55 19.62
C GLN A 70 -2.40 10.16 19.00
N THR A 71 -1.30 10.57 19.62
CA THR A 71 0.06 10.42 19.06
C THR A 71 0.46 8.97 18.81
N ASP A 72 -0.08 8.03 19.58
CA ASP A 72 0.11 6.59 19.47
C ASP A 72 -0.83 5.91 18.45
N GLN A 73 -1.77 6.67 17.86
CA GLN A 73 -2.77 6.18 16.91
C GLN A 73 -2.63 6.90 15.56
N HIS A 74 -1.58 6.56 14.83
CA HIS A 74 -1.37 7.11 13.49
C HIS A 74 -2.41 6.54 12.51
N PRO A 75 -3.12 7.37 11.71
CA PRO A 75 -4.24 6.92 10.87
C PRO A 75 -3.79 6.16 9.61
N ALA A 76 -2.54 5.71 9.52
CA ALA A 76 -2.03 5.00 8.37
C ALA A 76 -0.79 4.19 8.72
N SER A 77 -0.62 3.07 8.03
CA SER A 77 0.66 2.40 7.87
C SER A 77 1.38 2.99 6.66
N VAL A 78 2.62 3.44 6.88
CA VAL A 78 3.46 4.05 5.84
C VAL A 78 4.82 3.39 5.88
N PHE A 79 5.27 2.90 4.73
CA PHE A 79 6.58 2.29 4.55
C PHE A 79 7.32 3.06 3.47
N VAL A 80 8.55 3.49 3.77
CA VAL A 80 9.42 4.19 2.83
C VAL A 80 10.61 3.28 2.54
N PHE A 81 10.93 3.10 1.27
CA PHE A 81 12.03 2.28 0.81
C PHE A 81 12.93 3.06 -0.15
N GLN A 82 14.20 2.66 -0.18
CA GLN A 82 15.11 3.05 -1.24
C GLN A 82 14.88 2.16 -2.46
N ALA A 83 14.96 2.75 -3.65
CA ALA A 83 14.79 2.08 -4.92
C ALA A 83 15.91 2.45 -5.89
N GLN A 84 16.11 1.60 -6.89
CA GLN A 84 17.09 1.82 -7.95
C GLN A 84 16.66 3.00 -8.85
N GLU A 85 17.60 3.88 -9.19
CA GLU A 85 17.37 4.91 -10.21
C GLU A 85 17.70 4.37 -11.59
N LEU A 86 16.67 4.19 -12.42
CA LEU A 86 16.84 3.69 -13.78
C LEU A 86 17.30 4.80 -14.72
N THR A 87 18.22 4.48 -15.62
CA THR A 87 18.76 5.45 -16.58
C THR A 87 17.66 6.02 -17.48
N ASP A 88 16.74 5.19 -17.96
CA ASP A 88 15.57 5.64 -18.73
C ASP A 88 14.52 6.31 -17.83
N PRO A 89 14.21 7.60 -18.04
CA PRO A 89 13.17 8.33 -17.30
C PRO A 89 11.78 7.67 -17.32
N ARG A 90 11.42 6.94 -18.39
CA ARG A 90 10.12 6.26 -18.54
C ARG A 90 9.91 5.18 -17.48
N HIS A 91 11.00 4.63 -16.95
CA HIS A 91 11.00 3.60 -15.91
C HIS A 91 11.27 4.17 -14.53
N ARG A 92 11.27 5.49 -14.31
CA ARG A 92 11.48 6.09 -12.98
C ARG A 92 10.20 6.26 -12.18
N PHE A 93 9.08 5.72 -12.66
CA PHE A 93 7.78 5.84 -12.03
C PHE A 93 7.05 4.49 -12.01
N ASP A 94 6.54 4.09 -10.85
CA ASP A 94 5.53 3.04 -10.72
C ASP A 94 4.42 3.51 -9.78
N TYR A 95 3.20 3.04 -10.02
CA TYR A 95 2.05 3.26 -9.17
C TYR A 95 1.21 1.99 -9.12
N VAL A 96 0.76 1.62 -7.92
CA VAL A 96 -0.11 0.46 -7.67
C VAL A 96 -1.20 0.91 -6.71
N ASP A 97 -2.45 0.62 -7.03
CA ASP A 97 -3.59 0.80 -6.15
C ASP A 97 -4.57 -0.36 -6.25
N ILE A 98 -5.54 -0.34 -5.35
CA ILE A 98 -6.70 -1.22 -5.36
C ILE A 98 -7.91 -0.34 -5.06
N ILE A 99 -8.69 -0.01 -6.10
CA ILE A 99 -9.77 1.02 -6.08
C ILE A 99 -10.67 0.93 -4.83
N ASN A 100 -11.00 -0.29 -4.39
CA ASN A 100 -11.93 -0.51 -3.29
C ASN A 100 -11.33 -0.33 -1.89
N PHE A 101 -10.02 -0.12 -1.78
CA PHE A 101 -9.32 -0.01 -0.51
C PHE A 101 -8.50 1.28 -0.47
N PRO A 102 -8.30 1.85 0.74
CA PRO A 102 -7.50 3.05 0.94
C PRO A 102 -5.98 2.75 0.87
N PHE A 103 -5.56 1.96 -0.10
CA PHE A 103 -4.19 1.57 -0.35
C PHE A 103 -3.67 2.25 -1.60
N PHE A 104 -2.41 2.68 -1.54
CA PHE A 104 -1.62 2.86 -2.76
C PHE A 104 -0.13 2.72 -2.48
N ALA A 105 0.61 2.41 -3.52
CA ALA A 105 2.05 2.39 -3.53
C ALA A 105 2.57 3.19 -4.73
N ILE A 106 3.64 3.94 -4.52
CA ILE A 106 4.25 4.78 -5.54
C ILE A 106 5.77 4.71 -5.46
N ARG A 107 6.43 4.62 -6.61
CA ARG A 107 7.88 4.77 -6.74
C ARG A 107 8.17 5.95 -7.66
N VAL A 108 9.04 6.86 -7.22
CA VAL A 108 9.48 8.03 -7.98
C VAL A 108 11.00 8.18 -7.85
N GLY A 109 11.72 7.88 -8.93
CA GLY A 109 13.18 7.81 -8.95
C GLY A 109 13.68 6.79 -7.93
N VAL A 110 14.49 7.26 -6.98
CA VAL A 110 15.09 6.44 -5.91
C VAL A 110 14.19 6.21 -4.70
N THR A 111 13.01 6.83 -4.62
CA THR A 111 12.13 6.69 -3.44
C THR A 111 10.92 5.86 -3.78
N ALA A 112 10.61 4.87 -2.94
CA ALA A 112 9.36 4.15 -2.95
C ALA A 112 8.59 4.37 -1.65
N VAL A 113 7.27 4.50 -1.75
CA VAL A 113 6.35 4.62 -0.63
C VAL A 113 5.23 3.61 -0.82
N VAL A 114 4.94 2.83 0.22
CA VAL A 114 3.78 1.94 0.28
C VAL A 114 2.95 2.39 1.46
N THR A 115 1.65 2.64 1.26
CA THR A 115 0.78 3.10 2.33
C THR A 115 -0.59 2.44 2.30
N VAL A 116 -1.09 2.14 3.49
CA VAL A 116 -2.50 1.86 3.75
C VAL A 116 -3.00 3.00 4.60
N LEU A 117 -3.92 3.78 4.05
CA LEU A 117 -4.58 4.88 4.73
C LEU A 117 -5.75 4.32 5.54
N GLN A 118 -6.01 4.90 6.71
CA GLN A 118 -7.11 4.56 7.62
C GLN A 118 -7.10 3.12 8.18
N ASP A 119 -5.97 2.41 8.10
CA ASP A 119 -5.78 1.15 8.82
C ASP A 119 -5.34 1.35 10.27
N TRP A 120 -5.12 2.59 10.70
CA TRP A 120 -4.70 2.97 12.04
C TRP A 120 -3.42 2.27 12.53
N GLY A 121 -2.48 2.05 11.60
CA GLY A 121 -1.22 1.39 11.89
C GLY A 121 -1.33 -0.14 12.02
N ALA A 122 -2.49 -0.72 11.71
CA ALA A 122 -2.70 -2.17 11.80
C ALA A 122 -1.67 -2.95 10.99
N LEU A 123 -1.43 -2.54 9.74
CA LEU A 123 -0.45 -3.23 8.91
C LEU A 123 0.96 -3.04 9.48
N ALA A 124 1.35 -1.83 9.88
CA ALA A 124 2.66 -1.58 10.49
C ALA A 124 2.92 -2.42 11.75
N GLN A 125 1.88 -2.69 12.55
CA GLN A 125 1.97 -3.54 13.75
C GLN A 125 1.94 -5.05 13.40
N ALA A 126 1.15 -5.44 12.40
CA ALA A 126 1.07 -6.82 11.94
C ALA A 126 2.31 -7.24 11.13
N VAL A 127 3.03 -6.28 10.55
CA VAL A 127 4.24 -6.50 9.76
C VAL A 127 5.40 -6.88 10.69
N THR A 128 5.41 -8.17 11.03
CA THR A 128 6.62 -8.98 11.24
C THR A 128 6.88 -9.83 10.00
N VAL A 129 6.35 -9.44 8.84
CA VAL A 129 6.49 -10.22 7.61
C VAL A 129 7.94 -10.12 7.15
N PRO A 130 8.70 -11.23 7.09
CA PRO A 130 10.11 -11.21 6.71
C PRO A 130 10.40 -10.52 5.36
N ALA A 131 9.39 -10.44 4.50
CA ALA A 131 9.44 -9.71 3.24
C ALA A 131 9.69 -8.20 3.41
N PHE A 132 9.01 -7.53 4.36
CA PHE A 132 9.21 -6.09 4.60
C PHE A 132 10.58 -5.82 5.23
N GLU A 133 11.04 -6.68 6.14
CA GLU A 133 12.38 -6.55 6.71
C GLU A 133 13.47 -6.80 5.69
N ALA A 134 13.29 -7.76 4.78
CA ALA A 134 14.19 -7.94 3.65
C ALA A 134 14.17 -6.72 2.73
N ALA A 135 12.99 -6.20 2.39
CA ALA A 135 12.84 -5.02 1.54
C ALA A 135 13.53 -3.77 2.11
N ARG A 136 13.51 -3.57 3.44
CA ARG A 136 14.22 -2.44 4.09
C ARG A 136 15.74 -2.51 3.97
N GLN A 137 16.29 -3.70 3.73
CA GLN A 137 17.74 -3.91 3.58
C GLN A 137 18.21 -3.77 2.13
N LEU A 138 17.29 -3.51 1.20
CA LEU A 138 17.55 -3.52 -0.24
C LEU A 138 17.38 -2.13 -0.85
N VAL A 139 18.17 -1.87 -1.90
CA VAL A 139 17.86 -0.85 -2.90
C VAL A 139 16.94 -1.50 -3.92
N LEU A 140 15.63 -1.34 -3.73
CA LEU A 140 14.62 -2.11 -4.44
C LEU A 140 14.69 -1.91 -5.96
N HIS A 141 14.79 -3.02 -6.68
CA HIS A 141 14.43 -3.07 -8.09
C HIS A 141 12.92 -2.79 -8.27
N PRO A 142 12.45 -2.21 -9.39
CA PRO A 142 11.02 -1.96 -9.63
C PRO A 142 10.12 -3.16 -9.38
N GLN A 143 10.59 -4.37 -9.74
CA GLN A 143 9.85 -5.61 -9.50
C GLN A 143 9.79 -6.00 -8.02
N GLN A 144 10.87 -5.77 -7.25
CA GLN A 144 10.85 -5.95 -5.79
C GLN A 144 9.91 -4.95 -5.13
N PHE A 145 9.87 -3.71 -5.61
CA PHE A 145 8.88 -2.72 -5.16
C PHE A 145 7.44 -3.20 -5.44
N ARG A 146 7.17 -3.72 -6.64
CA ARG A 146 5.85 -4.27 -6.99
C ARG A 146 5.47 -5.47 -6.13
N GLU A 147 6.42 -6.33 -5.76
CA GLU A 147 6.19 -7.45 -4.84
C GLU A 147 5.79 -6.96 -3.43
N VAL A 148 6.49 -5.97 -2.88
CA VAL A 148 6.15 -5.36 -1.59
C VAL A 148 4.78 -4.69 -1.66
N ALA A 149 4.50 -3.97 -2.75
CA ALA A 149 3.19 -3.36 -2.98
C ALA A 149 2.07 -4.40 -3.08
N ALA A 150 2.29 -5.51 -3.79
CA ALA A 150 1.33 -6.62 -3.89
C ALA A 150 1.05 -7.27 -2.53
N LEU A 151 2.08 -7.47 -1.72
CA LEU A 151 1.93 -8.01 -0.37
C LEU A 151 1.11 -7.07 0.51
N ALA A 152 1.43 -5.78 0.51
CA ALA A 152 0.69 -4.78 1.26
C ALA A 152 -0.77 -4.67 0.80
N ALA A 153 -1.01 -4.69 -0.51
CA ALA A 153 -2.35 -4.68 -1.10
C ALA A 153 -3.15 -5.91 -0.64
N TYR A 154 -2.57 -7.11 -0.74
CA TYR A 154 -3.24 -8.33 -0.29
C TYR A 154 -3.53 -8.31 1.21
N MET A 155 -2.56 -7.92 2.05
CA MET A 155 -2.79 -7.76 3.49
C MET A 155 -3.90 -6.75 3.79
N THR A 156 -4.03 -5.69 2.98
CA THR A 156 -5.14 -4.72 3.11
C THR A 156 -6.49 -5.39 2.86
N THR A 157 -6.58 -6.32 1.91
CA THR A 157 -7.83 -7.08 1.66
C THR A 157 -8.19 -8.03 2.80
N LEU A 158 -7.20 -8.49 3.57
CA LEU A 158 -7.41 -9.33 4.76
C LEU A 158 -7.81 -8.54 6.01
N PHE A 159 -7.73 -7.21 5.99
CA PHE A 159 -8.10 -6.37 7.13
C PHE A 159 -9.62 -6.45 7.37
N ASN A 160 -10.01 -7.16 8.41
CA ASN A 160 -11.40 -7.55 8.66
C ASN A 160 -12.05 -6.73 9.79
N ARG A 161 -11.61 -5.48 9.96
CA ARG A 161 -12.10 -4.57 10.99
C ARG A 161 -12.63 -3.29 10.36
N VAL A 162 -13.69 -2.78 10.97
CA VAL A 162 -14.18 -1.42 10.74
C VAL A 162 -13.77 -0.60 11.96
N PRO A 163 -12.74 0.26 11.86
CA PRO A 163 -12.31 1.12 12.95
C PRO A 163 -13.49 1.95 13.48
N LYS A 164 -13.58 2.07 14.80
CA LYS A 164 -14.61 2.88 15.47
C LYS A 164 -13.95 4.10 16.08
N HIS A 165 -14.53 5.27 15.83
CA HIS A 165 -13.98 6.55 16.25
C HIS A 165 -14.90 7.26 17.23
N LEU A 166 -14.31 7.84 18.26
CA LEU A 166 -14.94 8.86 19.10
C LEU A 166 -14.41 10.22 18.66
N LEU A 167 -15.33 11.14 18.41
CA LEU A 167 -15.02 12.51 17.99
C LEU A 167 -15.31 13.46 19.14
N TYR A 168 -14.32 14.23 19.55
CA TYR A 168 -14.46 15.26 20.58
C TYR A 168 -14.36 16.63 19.93
N ALA A 169 -15.39 17.46 20.07
CA ALA A 169 -15.36 18.83 19.60
C ALA A 169 -14.61 19.70 20.61
N GLY A 170 -13.48 20.25 20.19
CA GLY A 170 -12.80 21.35 20.87
C GLY A 170 -13.24 22.71 20.31
N GLU A 171 -12.67 23.79 20.83
CA GLU A 171 -13.03 25.16 20.41
C GLU A 171 -12.74 25.42 18.91
N ASN A 172 -11.60 24.94 18.41
CA ASN A 172 -11.13 25.20 17.03
C ASN A 172 -10.67 23.92 16.30
N HIS A 173 -10.88 22.76 16.89
CA HIS A 173 -10.46 21.47 16.33
C HIS A 173 -11.38 20.34 16.74
N VAL A 174 -11.28 19.21 16.05
CA VAL A 174 -11.88 17.93 16.44
C VAL A 174 -10.76 16.96 16.78
N ASP A 175 -10.80 16.38 17.97
CA ASP A 175 -9.94 15.26 18.33
C ASP A 175 -10.61 13.94 17.93
N VAL A 176 -9.85 13.11 17.22
CA VAL A 176 -10.25 11.77 16.80
C VAL A 176 -9.54 10.77 17.69
N MET A 177 -10.31 9.98 18.43
CA MET A 177 -9.79 8.83 19.16
C MET A 177 -10.32 7.55 18.49
N THR A 178 -9.41 6.64 18.17
CA THR A 178 -9.77 5.34 17.60
C THR A 178 -9.82 4.30 18.71
N LEU A 179 -10.92 3.57 18.78
CA LEU A 179 -11.01 2.44 19.70
C LEU A 179 -10.07 1.32 19.25
N PRO A 180 -9.52 0.51 20.18
CA PRO A 180 -8.64 -0.60 19.82
C PRO A 180 -9.25 -1.48 18.72
N LEU A 181 -8.50 -1.73 17.65
CA LEU A 181 -8.99 -2.46 16.47
C LEU A 181 -9.45 -3.89 16.79
N GLN A 182 -8.81 -4.52 17.78
CA GLN A 182 -9.20 -5.83 18.29
C GLN A 182 -10.53 -5.78 19.07
N GLY A 183 -10.80 -4.68 19.77
CA GLY A 183 -11.94 -4.53 20.66
C GLY A 183 -12.06 -5.69 21.65
N MET A 184 -13.25 -6.27 21.75
CA MET A 184 -13.54 -7.48 22.55
C MET A 184 -13.59 -8.77 21.69
N SER A 185 -13.22 -8.69 20.41
CA SER A 185 -13.25 -9.85 19.52
C SER A 185 -12.13 -10.82 19.87
N THR A 186 -12.38 -12.12 19.72
CA THR A 186 -11.34 -13.16 19.77
C THR A 186 -10.73 -13.46 18.41
N LYS A 187 -11.35 -12.98 17.30
CA LYS A 187 -10.81 -13.13 15.95
C LYS A 187 -9.57 -12.25 15.76
N PHE A 188 -8.63 -12.64 14.92
CA PHE A 188 -7.51 -11.78 14.52
C PHE A 188 -7.97 -10.56 13.71
N VAL A 189 -7.18 -9.48 13.76
CA VAL A 189 -7.41 -8.22 13.00
C VAL A 189 -7.28 -8.42 11.48
N PHE A 190 -6.52 -9.43 11.08
CA PHE A 190 -6.40 -9.86 9.69
C PHE A 190 -6.96 -11.28 9.57
N ASP A 191 -7.67 -11.56 8.49
CA ASP A 191 -8.02 -12.93 8.11
C ASP A 191 -6.74 -13.75 7.80
N PRO A 192 -6.81 -15.09 7.88
CA PRO A 192 -5.66 -15.94 7.58
C PRO A 192 -5.12 -15.71 6.17
N PHE A 193 -3.80 -15.66 6.05
CA PHE A 193 -3.12 -15.50 4.77
C PHE A 193 -3.22 -16.78 3.92
N ASP A 194 -3.72 -16.64 2.70
CA ASP A 194 -3.73 -17.72 1.70
C ASP A 194 -2.69 -17.44 0.61
N VAL A 195 -1.79 -18.41 0.39
CA VAL A 195 -0.68 -18.25 -0.57
C VAL A 195 -1.18 -18.23 -2.01
N GLY A 196 -2.26 -18.95 -2.32
CA GLY A 196 -2.86 -18.99 -3.65
C GLY A 196 -3.52 -17.65 -3.99
N ASP A 197 -4.29 -17.09 -3.07
CA ASP A 197 -4.91 -15.76 -3.25
C ASP A 197 -3.85 -14.67 -3.37
N TYR A 198 -2.81 -14.71 -2.53
CA TYR A 198 -1.68 -13.80 -2.66
C TYR A 198 -0.98 -13.92 -4.02
N ALA A 199 -0.81 -15.14 -4.53
CA ALA A 199 -0.18 -15.35 -5.83
C ALA A 199 -0.97 -14.72 -6.99
N GLN A 200 -2.30 -14.70 -6.90
CA GLN A 200 -3.15 -13.96 -7.86
C GLN A 200 -2.89 -12.46 -7.81
N VAL A 201 -2.81 -11.89 -6.60
CA VAL A 201 -2.48 -10.45 -6.42
C VAL A 201 -1.08 -10.15 -6.93
N LEU A 202 -0.09 -10.99 -6.62
CA LEU A 202 1.28 -10.83 -7.10
C LEU A 202 1.35 -10.89 -8.62
N SER A 203 0.68 -11.86 -9.25
CA SER A 203 0.58 -12.00 -10.70
C SER A 203 -0.02 -10.74 -11.33
N TYR A 204 -1.13 -10.23 -10.78
CA TYR A 204 -1.78 -9.02 -11.27
C TYR A 204 -0.88 -7.78 -11.18
N VAL A 205 -0.27 -7.53 -10.01
CA VAL A 205 0.53 -6.32 -9.75
C VAL A 205 1.85 -6.33 -10.51
N THR A 206 2.50 -7.49 -10.61
CA THR A 206 3.79 -7.63 -11.30
C THR A 206 3.63 -7.80 -12.81
N GLY A 207 2.47 -8.28 -13.26
CA GLY A 207 2.17 -8.59 -14.66
C GLY A 207 2.75 -9.94 -15.13
N HIS A 208 3.22 -10.78 -14.22
CA HIS A 208 3.76 -12.10 -14.56
C HIS A 208 2.70 -13.19 -14.53
N PRO A 209 2.77 -14.19 -15.43
CA PRO A 209 1.87 -15.33 -15.39
C PRO A 209 1.92 -16.06 -14.04
N LEU A 210 0.76 -16.45 -13.53
CA LEU A 210 0.63 -17.11 -12.23
C LEU A 210 1.50 -18.37 -12.14
N GLU A 211 1.56 -19.16 -13.20
CA GLU A 211 2.33 -20.40 -13.29
C GLU A 211 3.85 -20.20 -13.16
N LYS A 212 4.35 -18.98 -13.37
CA LYS A 212 5.76 -18.63 -13.13
C LYS A 212 6.03 -18.21 -11.69
N LEU A 213 5.00 -17.80 -10.97
CA LEU A 213 5.08 -17.28 -9.61
C LEU A 213 4.66 -18.31 -8.56
N TYR A 214 3.81 -19.27 -8.92
CA TYR A 214 3.15 -20.18 -7.97
C TYR A 214 3.03 -21.60 -8.51
N ASP A 215 3.53 -22.58 -7.74
CA ASP A 215 3.49 -24.02 -8.08
C ASP A 215 2.29 -24.78 -7.48
N GLY A 216 1.35 -24.08 -6.85
CA GLY A 216 0.26 -24.68 -6.09
C GLY A 216 0.54 -24.84 -4.58
N ARG A 217 1.77 -24.51 -4.14
CA ARG A 217 2.16 -24.55 -2.73
C ARG A 217 3.09 -23.41 -2.32
N ASN A 218 4.06 -23.08 -3.17
CA ASN A 218 5.11 -22.11 -2.93
C ASN A 218 4.97 -20.96 -3.91
N ILE A 219 5.25 -19.76 -3.41
CA ILE A 219 5.34 -18.55 -4.23
C ILE A 219 6.80 -18.14 -4.39
N VAL A 220 7.17 -17.64 -5.57
CA VAL A 220 8.50 -17.06 -5.76
C VAL A 220 8.55 -15.63 -5.21
N THR A 221 9.69 -15.28 -4.64
CA THR A 221 10.00 -13.96 -4.10
C THR A 221 11.30 -13.45 -4.72
N LEU A 222 11.36 -12.16 -5.04
CA LEU A 222 12.60 -11.44 -5.36
C LEU A 222 13.24 -10.80 -4.14
N LEU A 223 12.54 -10.78 -3.01
CA LEU A 223 13.03 -10.10 -1.82
C LEU A 223 14.12 -10.89 -1.11
N ARG A 224 14.17 -12.21 -1.34
CA ARG A 224 15.11 -13.12 -0.71
C ARG A 224 15.65 -14.16 -1.68
N ASP A 225 16.86 -14.65 -1.40
CA ASP A 225 17.50 -15.73 -2.14
C ASP A 225 17.12 -17.12 -1.60
N GLY A 226 17.75 -18.18 -2.14
CA GLY A 226 17.53 -19.57 -1.71
C GLY A 226 17.94 -19.84 -0.27
N ASP A 227 18.87 -19.06 0.28
CA ASP A 227 19.31 -19.11 1.69
C ASP A 227 18.46 -18.20 2.59
N ASN A 228 17.36 -17.66 2.06
CA ASN A 228 16.42 -16.77 2.74
C ASN A 228 17.06 -15.43 3.19
N GLN A 229 18.18 -15.03 2.59
CA GLN A 229 18.83 -13.73 2.80
C GLN A 229 18.28 -12.68 1.83
N PRO A 230 18.27 -11.38 2.18
CA PRO A 230 17.83 -10.33 1.27
C PRO A 230 18.61 -10.35 -0.05
N TRP A 231 17.91 -10.46 -1.18
CA TRP A 231 18.54 -10.60 -2.48
C TRP A 231 18.56 -9.26 -3.24
N ALA A 232 19.74 -8.73 -3.53
CA ALA A 232 19.88 -7.55 -4.37
C ALA A 232 19.83 -7.93 -5.86
N VAL A 233 18.76 -7.54 -6.55
CA VAL A 233 18.61 -7.79 -7.99
C VAL A 233 19.47 -6.77 -8.78
N PRO A 234 20.48 -7.22 -9.55
CA PRO A 234 21.35 -6.32 -10.31
C PRO A 234 20.67 -5.79 -11.59
N TRP A 235 21.06 -4.59 -12.02
CA TRP A 235 20.76 -4.02 -13.34
C TRP A 235 21.87 -4.42 -14.33
N PRO A 236 21.59 -4.87 -15.58
CA PRO A 236 20.45 -4.59 -16.45
C PRO A 236 19.64 -5.86 -16.79
N ALA A 237 18.60 -6.16 -16.01
CA ALA A 237 17.60 -7.13 -16.42
C ALA A 237 16.59 -6.40 -17.31
N ASP A 238 16.50 -6.84 -18.57
CA ASP A 238 15.63 -6.33 -19.63
C ASP A 238 14.27 -5.78 -19.13
N GLU A 239 14.03 -4.52 -19.48
CA GLU A 239 13.00 -3.50 -19.21
C GLU A 239 11.61 -3.84 -18.65
N ARG A 240 11.18 -5.09 -18.54
CA ARG A 240 9.89 -5.52 -17.96
C ARG A 240 9.94 -6.97 -17.46
N GLN A 241 11.06 -7.65 -17.59
CA GLN A 241 11.23 -9.00 -17.08
C GLN A 241 11.50 -8.93 -15.58
N TYR A 242 10.64 -9.54 -14.76
CA TYR A 242 11.16 -10.23 -13.57
C TYR A 242 12.38 -11.06 -14.04
N PRO A 243 13.53 -10.99 -13.35
CA PRO A 243 14.67 -11.85 -13.67
C PRO A 243 14.19 -13.31 -13.74
N ASP A 244 14.76 -14.11 -14.65
CA ASP A 244 14.30 -15.47 -14.95
C ASP A 244 14.04 -16.26 -13.66
N ILE A 245 12.75 -16.34 -13.30
CA ILE A 245 12.33 -16.77 -11.98
C ILE A 245 12.32 -18.28 -11.99
N ARG A 246 13.30 -18.89 -11.35
CA ARG A 246 13.21 -20.30 -10.99
C ARG A 246 12.83 -20.35 -9.52
N PHE A 247 11.97 -21.31 -9.15
CA PHE A 247 11.82 -21.69 -7.75
C PHE A 247 13.23 -21.96 -7.23
N MET A 248 13.75 -21.05 -6.40
CA MET A 248 15.01 -21.27 -5.70
C MET A 248 14.74 -22.45 -4.78
N GLN A 249 15.18 -23.63 -5.21
CA GLN A 249 14.95 -24.87 -4.50
C GLN A 249 15.59 -24.74 -3.12
N ARG A 250 14.79 -24.95 -2.08
CA ARG A 250 15.27 -25.19 -0.72
C ARG A 250 16.05 -26.50 -0.67
#